data_AF-A0A3S4IXX6-F1
#
_entry.id   AF-A0A3S4IXX6-F1
#
_cell.length_a   1.000
_cell.length_b   1.000
_cell.length_c   1.000
_cell.angle_alpha   90.00
_cell.angle_beta   90.00
_cell.angle_gamma   90.00
#
_symmetry.space_group_name_H-M   'P 1'
#
loop_
_entity.id
_entity.type
_entity.pdbx_description
1 polymer ?
#
loop_
_entity_poly.entity_id
_entity_poly.type
_entity_poly.pdbx_seq_one_letter_code
_entity_poly.pdbx_strand_id
1 'polypeptide(L)' 'MTPTFGVLASPQTYGHTGWTGTLTSIDPVNHMAIVILGNRPHSPVANPKVNPNVFVSGLLPAATYGWIVDQIYGSLK' A
#
# COMPACT_ATOMS: atom_id res chain seq x y z
N MET A 1 0.59 0.51 -13.96
CA MET A 1 0.57 0.14 -12.53
C MET A 1 0.14 1.36 -11.74
N THR A 2 -0.78 1.22 -10.79
CA THR A 2 -1.19 2.30 -9.88
C THR A 2 0.01 2.73 -9.02
N PRO A 3 0.29 4.03 -8.86
CA PRO A 3 1.34 4.50 -7.94
C PRO A 3 1.06 4.05 -6.51
N THR A 4 2.11 3.91 -5.68
CA THR A 4 2.00 3.51 -4.27
C THR A 4 0.94 4.31 -3.49
N PHE A 5 0.82 5.61 -3.77
CA PHE A 5 -0.14 6.51 -3.12
C PHE A 5 -1.45 6.68 -3.90
N GLY A 6 -1.72 5.85 -4.90
CA GLY A 6 -2.90 5.99 -5.77
C GLY A 6 -2.68 6.98 -6.91
N VAL A 7 -3.60 6.98 -7.89
CA VAL A 7 -3.67 8.00 -8.95
C VAL A 7 -4.54 9.19 -8.58
N LEU A 8 -5.42 9.03 -7.59
CA LEU A 8 -6.35 10.08 -7.16
C LEU A 8 -5.77 11.02 -6.11
N ALA A 9 -4.61 10.67 -5.54
CA ALA A 9 -3.90 11.51 -4.59
C ALA A 9 -3.27 12.74 -5.27
N SER A 10 -3.17 13.85 -4.53
CA SER A 10 -2.48 15.05 -4.98
C SER A 10 -1.01 14.75 -5.31
N PRO A 11 -0.41 15.42 -6.30
CA PRO A 11 1.03 15.39 -6.53
C PRO A 11 1.88 15.85 -5.33
N GLN A 12 1.27 16.53 -4.35
CA GLN A 12 1.93 16.96 -3.11
C GLN A 12 1.86 15.91 -1.99
N THR A 13 1.29 14.73 -2.27
CA THR A 13 1.19 13.64 -1.28
C THR A 13 2.56 13.09 -0.95
N TYR A 14 2.84 12.97 0.35
CA TYR A 14 4.08 12.38 0.87
C TYR A 14 3.79 11.31 1.91
N GLY A 15 4.75 10.44 2.17
CA GLY A 15 4.51 9.29 3.02
C GLY A 15 5.63 8.27 3.00
N HIS A 16 5.33 7.09 3.54
CA HIS A 16 6.28 6.00 3.64
C HIS A 16 5.57 4.64 3.62
N THR A 17 6.28 3.59 3.19
CA THR A 17 5.80 2.20 3.26
C THR A 17 6.66 1.37 4.21
N GLY A 18 6.08 0.41 4.90
CA GLY A 18 6.81 -0.52 5.75
C GLY A 18 6.91 -1.90 5.15
N TRP A 19 8.01 -2.59 5.48
CA TRP A 19 8.25 -3.97 5.09
C TRP A 19 7.08 -4.90 5.48
N THR A 20 6.50 -4.67 6.67
CA THR A 20 5.36 -5.42 7.20
C THR A 20 4.05 -5.18 6.43
N GLY A 21 4.01 -4.35 5.39
CA GLY A 21 2.76 -4.04 4.67
C GLY A 21 2.05 -2.82 5.22
N THR A 22 2.78 -1.89 5.83
CA THR A 22 2.21 -0.62 6.29
C THR A 22 2.35 0.46 5.21
N LEU A 23 1.42 1.40 5.22
CA LEU A 23 1.46 2.64 4.45
C LEU A 23 1.04 3.79 5.36
N THR A 24 1.80 4.88 5.34
CA THR A 24 1.32 6.20 5.76
C THR A 24 1.37 7.11 4.54
N SER A 25 0.25 7.71 4.19
CA SER A 25 0.11 8.67 3.10
C SER A 25 -0.55 9.94 3.64
N ILE A 26 0.05 11.09 3.38
CA ILE A 26 -0.40 12.40 3.85
C ILE A 26 -0.55 13.31 2.63
N ASP A 27 -1.78 13.71 2.34
CA ASP A 27 -2.12 14.62 1.26
C ASP A 27 -2.54 15.98 1.84
N PRO A 28 -1.66 17.00 1.78
CA PRO A 28 -1.96 18.31 2.34
C PRO A 28 -3.00 19.09 1.54
N VAL A 29 -3.21 18.77 0.25
CA VAL A 29 -4.19 19.46 -0.60
C VAL A 29 -5.60 18.96 -0.26
N ASN A 30 -5.75 17.65 -0.11
CA ASN A 30 -7.03 17.03 0.24
C ASN A 30 -7.29 16.98 1.76
N HIS A 31 -6.41 17.53 2.58
CA HIS A 31 -6.52 17.55 4.05
C HIS A 31 -6.76 16.15 4.65
N MET A 32 -6.08 15.14 4.08
CA MET A 32 -6.31 13.74 4.41
C MET A 32 -5.01 13.02 4.75
N ALA A 33 -5.08 12.17 5.76
CA ALA A 33 -4.05 11.20 6.08
C ALA A 33 -4.65 9.79 6.05
N ILE A 34 -3.99 8.86 5.35
CA ILE A 34 -4.37 7.45 5.27
C ILE A 34 -3.27 6.63 5.91
N VAL A 35 -3.66 5.78 6.86
CA VAL A 35 -2.77 4.80 7.50
C VAL A 35 -3.32 3.40 7.24
N ILE A 36 -2.53 2.57 6.54
CA ILE A 36 -2.81 1.14 6.36
C ILE A 36 -1.89 0.37 7.29
N LEU A 37 -2.49 -0.42 8.18
CA LEU A 37 -1.77 -1.33 9.07
C LEU A 37 -1.95 -2.77 8.57
N GLY A 38 -1.07 -3.17 7.65
CA GLY A 38 -1.03 -4.55 7.14
C GLY A 38 -0.07 -5.44 7.92
N ASN A 39 -0.12 -6.74 7.59
CA ASN A 39 0.81 -7.74 8.08
C ASN A 39 1.25 -8.69 6.96
N ARG A 40 1.91 -8.13 5.93
CA ARG A 40 2.38 -8.86 4.74
C ARG A 40 3.19 -10.12 5.11
N PRO A 41 4.20 -10.08 5.98
CA PRO A 41 4.99 -11.27 6.30
C PRO A 41 4.20 -12.39 6.99
N HIS A 42 2.97 -12.13 7.47
CA HIS A 42 2.11 -13.12 8.09
C HIS A 42 1.33 -13.95 7.06
N SER A 43 2.09 -14.53 6.13
CA SER A 43 1.65 -15.56 5.20
C SER A 43 2.82 -16.50 4.92
N PRO A 44 2.60 -17.69 4.36
CA PRO A 44 3.71 -18.55 3.96
C PRO A 44 4.66 -17.85 2.98
N VAL A 45 5.93 -18.26 2.99
CA VAL A 45 6.88 -17.88 1.93
C VAL A 45 6.43 -18.51 0.62
N ALA A 46 6.35 -17.71 -0.45
CA ALA A 46 5.80 -18.14 -1.73
C ALA A 46 6.62 -19.24 -2.40
N ASN A 47 7.95 -19.11 -2.39
CA ASN A 47 8.87 -20.17 -2.82
C ASN A 47 10.21 -20.07 -2.09
N PRO A 48 10.40 -20.83 -0.99
CA PRO A 48 11.61 -20.75 -0.17
C PRO A 48 12.91 -21.06 -0.92
N LYS A 49 12.86 -21.88 -1.97
CA LYS A 49 14.05 -22.27 -2.75
C LYS A 49 14.49 -21.17 -3.73
N VAL A 50 13.55 -20.35 -4.18
CA VAL A 50 13.81 -19.26 -5.14
C VAL A 50 14.11 -17.96 -4.42
N ASN A 51 13.28 -17.58 -3.46
CA ASN A 51 13.48 -16.39 -2.65
C ASN A 51 12.81 -16.55 -1.27
N PRO A 52 13.57 -16.70 -0.18
CA PRO A 52 13.02 -16.86 1.16
C PRO A 52 12.36 -15.59 1.72
N ASN A 53 12.49 -14.45 1.05
CA ASN A 53 11.99 -13.15 1.50
C ASN A 53 10.71 -12.69 0.76
N VAL A 54 10.12 -13.54 -0.07
CA VAL A 54 8.85 -13.26 -0.75
C VAL A 54 7.73 -14.06 -0.10
N PHE A 55 6.78 -13.36 0.50
CA PHE A 55 5.61 -13.94 1.15
C PHE A 55 4.40 -13.92 0.20
N VAL A 56 3.50 -14.91 0.31
CA VAL A 56 2.32 -15.04 -0.57
C VAL A 56 1.49 -13.77 -0.61
N SER A 57 1.26 -13.14 0.54
CA SER A 57 0.52 -11.87 0.62
C SER A 57 1.19 -10.72 -0.15
N GLY A 58 2.52 -10.76 -0.31
CA GLY A 58 3.30 -9.77 -1.06
C GLY A 58 3.06 -9.84 -2.56
N LEU A 59 2.44 -10.92 -3.03
CA LEU A 59 2.04 -11.12 -4.42
C LEU A 59 0.59 -10.69 -4.68
N LEU A 60 -0.18 -10.40 -3.63
CA LEU A 60 -1.57 -9.96 -3.77
C LEU A 60 -1.64 -8.49 -4.19
N PRO A 61 -2.69 -8.08 -4.93
CA PRO A 61 -2.86 -6.69 -5.35
C PRO A 61 -2.80 -5.67 -4.19
N ALA A 62 -3.29 -6.05 -3.01
CA ALA A 62 -3.25 -5.24 -1.80
C ALA A 62 -1.83 -4.82 -1.38
N ALA A 63 -0.79 -5.61 -1.74
CA ALA A 63 0.60 -5.30 -1.42
C ALA A 63 1.15 -4.08 -2.16
N THR A 64 0.46 -3.59 -3.20
CA THR A 64 0.81 -2.39 -3.95
C THR A 64 0.26 -1.10 -3.35
N TYR A 65 -0.71 -1.22 -2.43
CA TYR A 65 -1.42 -0.15 -1.72
C TYR A 65 -2.24 0.83 -2.55
N GLY A 66 -1.74 1.28 -3.72
CA GLY A 66 -2.34 2.36 -4.51
C GLY A 66 -3.80 2.13 -4.85
N TRP A 67 -4.17 0.89 -5.18
CA TRP A 67 -5.56 0.54 -5.45
C TRP A 67 -6.47 0.77 -4.22
N ILE A 68 -6.01 0.41 -3.02
CA ILE A 68 -6.75 0.65 -1.76
C ILE A 68 -6.88 2.15 -1.51
N VAL A 69 -5.80 2.91 -1.72
CA VAL A 69 -5.81 4.37 -1.57
C VAL A 69 -6.83 5.01 -2.53
N ASP A 70 -6.85 4.61 -3.79
CA ASP A 70 -7.82 5.12 -4.77
C ASP A 70 -9.26 4.77 -4.39
N GLN A 71 -9.52 3.60 -3.82
CA GLN A 71 -10.86 3.27 -3.30
C GLN A 71 -11.29 4.19 -2.16
N ILE A 72 -10.36 4.55 -1.25
CA ILE A 72 -10.65 5.50 -0.17
C ILE A 72 -11.00 6.88 -0.76
N TYR A 73 -10.18 7.41 -1.67
CA TYR A 73 -10.48 8.66 -2.37
C TYR A 73 -11.81 8.62 -3.11
N GLY A 74 -12.14 7.50 -3.76
CA GLY A 74 -13.40 7.31 -4.46
C GLY A 74 -14.62 7.28 -3.53
N SER A 75 -14.47 6.78 -2.30
CA SER A 75 -15.55 6.65 -1.32
C SER A 75 -15.91 7.94 -0.57
N LEU A 76 -15.01 8.93 -0.58
CA LEU A 76 -15.18 10.21 0.11
C LEU A 76 -15.73 11.32 -0.78
N LYS A 77 -16.05 10.98 -2.04
CA LYS A 77 -16.74 11.86 -3.00
C LYS A 77 -18.23 11.57 -2.97
#